data_AF-A0A3C1L3M8-F1
#
_entry.id   AF-A0A3C1L3M8-F1
#
_cell.length_a   1.000
_cell.length_b   1.000
_cell.length_c   1.000
_cell.angle_alpha   90.00
_cell.angle_beta   90.00
_cell.angle_gamma   90.00
#
_symmetry.space_group_name_H-M   'P 1'
#
loop_
_entity.id
_entity.type
_entity.pdbx_description
1 polymer ?
#
loop_
_entity_poly.entity_id
_entity_poly.type
_entity_poly.pdbx_seq_one_letter_code
_entity_poly.pdbx_strand_id
1 'polypeptide(L)'
;MSRLDRGWSSVLVSLDEPPVRVRNIGADVAVGDFVVFGADEERVEHVLDRHSAFVRRASFEGNRAEAHTIAANIDVVMLLHGLTSPPNQRRLERELVLAWDSGARPVVVLTKVDLVDDPAPTLAALHDVAPGVDILVASGITGDGVEVLRGYAASNATIALLGASGVGKSTLVNSLVRHGRMITAEVREGDQRGR
;
A
#
# COMPACT_ATOMS: atom_id res chain seq x y z
N MET A 1 2.43 -9.61 5.68
CA MET A 1 2.28 -9.20 4.27
C MET A 1 2.25 -10.46 3.42
N SER A 2 1.16 -10.67 2.70
CA SER A 2 0.64 -11.96 2.24
C SER A 2 1.58 -12.72 1.32
N ARG A 3 1.82 -14.00 1.67
CA ARG A 3 2.24 -15.03 0.71
C ARG A 3 1.29 -14.95 -0.49
N LEU A 4 1.80 -14.51 -1.64
CA LEU A 4 1.37 -15.13 -2.89
C LEU A 4 1.53 -16.63 -2.66
N ASP A 5 0.41 -17.35 -2.71
CA ASP A 5 0.42 -18.79 -2.54
C ASP A 5 1.28 -19.34 -3.68
N ARG A 6 2.42 -19.96 -3.35
CA ARG A 6 3.44 -20.29 -4.35
C ARG A 6 2.82 -21.28 -5.36
N GLY A 7 2.44 -20.78 -6.54
CA GLY A 7 1.76 -21.55 -7.57
C GLY A 7 0.28 -21.19 -7.81
N TRP A 8 -0.35 -20.35 -6.97
CA TRP A 8 -1.76 -19.95 -7.10
C TRP A 8 -2.00 -18.46 -6.87
N SER A 9 -2.91 -17.90 -7.65
CA SER A 9 -3.45 -16.55 -7.51
C SER A 9 -4.95 -16.60 -7.28
N SER A 10 -5.47 -15.64 -6.51
CA SER A 10 -6.89 -15.34 -6.45
C SER A 10 -7.15 -14.13 -7.33
N VAL A 11 -7.97 -14.28 -8.36
CA VAL A 11 -8.26 -13.24 -9.36
C VAL A 11 -9.70 -12.77 -9.16
N LEU A 12 -9.86 -11.46 -9.01
CA LEU A 12 -11.16 -10.83 -8.93
C LEU A 12 -11.61 -10.47 -10.35
N VAL A 13 -12.69 -11.07 -10.82
CA VAL A 13 -13.27 -10.81 -12.15
C VAL A 13 -14.35 -9.73 -12.07
N SER A 14 -15.17 -9.79 -11.02
CA SER A 14 -16.22 -8.84 -10.68
C SER A 14 -16.28 -8.65 -9.16
N LEU A 15 -16.72 -7.48 -8.70
CA LEU A 15 -16.89 -7.18 -7.27
C LEU A 15 -18.08 -7.94 -6.65
N ASP A 16 -19.02 -8.41 -7.48
CA ASP A 16 -20.23 -9.11 -7.05
C ASP A 16 -20.08 -10.63 -7.06
N GLU A 17 -18.95 -11.14 -7.58
CA GLU A 17 -18.67 -12.57 -7.71
C GLU A 17 -17.50 -13.00 -6.83
N PRO A 18 -17.47 -14.26 -6.36
CA PRO A 18 -16.32 -14.77 -5.63
C PRO A 18 -15.07 -14.77 -6.53
N PRO A 19 -13.88 -14.58 -5.96
CA PRO A 19 -12.64 -14.61 -6.72
C PRO A 19 -12.37 -16.02 -7.28
N VAL A 20 -11.84 -16.07 -8.50
CA VAL A 20 -11.43 -17.29 -9.18
C VAL A 20 -10.02 -17.68 -8.72
N ARG A 21 -9.78 -18.98 -8.52
CA ARG A 21 -8.47 -19.52 -8.14
C ARG A 21 -7.77 -20.09 -9.37
N VAL A 22 -6.69 -19.42 -9.78
CA VAL A 22 -5.92 -19.80 -10.98
C VAL A 22 -4.48 -20.14 -10.62
N ARG A 23 -3.82 -21.03 -11.36
CA ARG A 23 -2.39 -21.29 -11.18
C ARG A 23 -1.56 -20.14 -11.78
N ASN A 24 -0.48 -19.75 -11.11
CA ASN A 24 0.44 -18.72 -11.61
C ASN A 24 1.83 -19.28 -11.99
N ILE A 25 1.89 -20.59 -12.29
CA ILE A 25 3.13 -21.28 -12.62
C ILE A 25 3.73 -20.68 -13.89
N GLY A 26 4.92 -20.07 -13.75
CA GLY A 26 5.66 -19.46 -14.86
C GLY A 26 5.31 -17.99 -15.15
N ALA A 27 4.41 -17.38 -14.38
CA ALA A 27 4.08 -15.96 -14.49
C ALA A 27 4.61 -15.17 -13.27
N ASP A 28 5.30 -14.05 -13.51
CA ASP A 28 5.66 -13.10 -12.45
C ASP A 28 4.44 -12.25 -12.10
N VAL A 29 3.63 -12.76 -11.18
CA VAL A 29 2.42 -12.07 -10.68
C VAL A 29 2.68 -11.40 -9.34
N ALA A 30 2.07 -10.24 -9.17
CA ALA A 30 2.04 -9.44 -7.95
C ALA A 30 0.59 -9.09 -7.57
N VAL A 31 0.39 -8.69 -6.32
CA VAL A 31 -0.91 -8.14 -5.92
C VAL A 31 -1.18 -6.85 -6.71
N GLY A 32 -2.38 -6.72 -7.27
CA GLY A 32 -2.76 -5.58 -8.11
C GLY A 32 -2.51 -5.76 -9.60
N ASP A 33 -1.88 -6.86 -10.04
CA ASP A 33 -1.76 -7.15 -11.46
C ASP A 33 -3.13 -7.41 -12.11
N PHE A 34 -3.30 -6.86 -13.31
CA PHE A 34 -4.35 -7.29 -14.21
C PHE A 34 -3.84 -8.48 -15.01
N VAL A 35 -4.61 -9.57 -15.00
CA VAL A 35 -4.19 -10.84 -15.61
C VAL A 35 -5.26 -11.35 -16.57
N VAL A 36 -4.80 -12.06 -17.59
CA VAL A 36 -5.62 -12.90 -18.46
C VAL A 36 -5.36 -14.34 -18.08
N PHE A 37 -6.42 -15.10 -17.83
CA PHE A 37 -6.35 -16.54 -17.56
C PHE A 37 -7.21 -17.29 -18.57
N GLY A 38 -6.85 -18.55 -18.84
CA GLY A 38 -7.50 -19.38 -19.84
C GLY A 38 -8.99 -19.60 -19.54
N ALA A 39 -9.78 -19.94 -20.57
CA ALA A 39 -11.21 -20.21 -20.43
C ALA A 39 -11.52 -21.44 -19.54
N ASP A 40 -10.53 -22.28 -19.29
CA ASP A 40 -10.57 -23.40 -18.33
C ASP A 40 -10.33 -22.96 -16.88
N GLU A 41 -10.02 -21.68 -16.65
CA GLU A 41 -9.68 -21.06 -15.37
C GLU A 41 -8.49 -21.73 -14.65
N GLU A 42 -7.67 -22.50 -15.36
CA GLU A 42 -6.63 -23.30 -14.72
C GLU A 42 -5.36 -22.50 -14.46
N ARG A 43 -5.02 -21.52 -15.31
CA ARG A 43 -3.73 -20.83 -15.27
C ARG A 43 -3.78 -19.41 -15.81
N VAL A 44 -2.97 -18.53 -15.19
CA VAL A 44 -2.61 -17.22 -15.74
C VAL A 44 -1.83 -17.41 -17.04
N GLU A 45 -2.34 -16.85 -18.12
CA GLU A 45 -1.70 -16.86 -19.44
C GLU A 45 -0.84 -15.62 -19.63
N HIS A 46 -1.35 -14.46 -19.23
CA HIS A 46 -0.68 -13.18 -19.40
C HIS A 46 -0.88 -12.26 -18.19
N VAL A 47 0.17 -11.50 -17.87
CA VAL A 47 0.11 -10.35 -16.97
C VAL A 47 0.17 -9.10 -17.85
N LEU A 48 -0.79 -8.19 -17.69
CA LEU A 48 -0.82 -6.95 -18.47
C LEU A 48 0.27 -5.97 -17.98
N ASP A 49 0.58 -5.00 -18.84
CA ASP A 49 1.58 -3.98 -18.53
C ASP A 49 1.23 -3.22 -17.24
N ARG A 50 2.25 -3.05 -16.39
CA ARG A 50 2.13 -2.36 -15.10
C ARG A 50 2.36 -0.87 -15.30
N HIS A 51 1.47 -0.03 -14.77
CA HIS A 51 1.73 1.42 -14.74
C HIS A 51 2.54 1.84 -13.51
N SER A 52 2.56 1.00 -12.47
CA SER A 52 3.44 1.15 -11.31
C SER A 52 3.83 -0.21 -10.74
N ALA A 53 4.98 -0.30 -10.09
CA ALA A 53 5.50 -1.54 -9.53
C ALA A 53 6.41 -1.31 -8.31
N PHE A 54 6.08 -1.96 -7.20
CA PHE A 54 6.97 -2.11 -6.06
C PHE A 54 7.81 -3.37 -6.24
N VAL A 55 9.11 -3.18 -6.47
CA VAL A 55 10.03 -4.28 -6.74
C VAL A 55 10.97 -4.49 -5.56
N ARG A 56 10.92 -5.68 -4.97
CA ARG A 56 11.89 -6.09 -3.95
C ARG A 56 13.07 -6.76 -4.63
N ARG A 57 14.24 -6.12 -4.58
CA ARG A 57 15.50 -6.73 -5.00
C ARG A 57 16.07 -7.55 -3.84
N ALA A 58 16.21 -8.87 -4.01
CA ALA A 58 16.94 -9.69 -3.07
C ALA A 58 18.45 -9.47 -3.28
N SER A 59 19.10 -8.77 -2.35
CA SER A 59 20.56 -8.76 -2.25
C SER A 59 21.01 -9.99 -1.47
N PHE A 60 21.21 -11.10 -2.18
CA PHE A 60 22.02 -12.22 -1.69
C PHE A 60 23.09 -12.54 -2.73
N GLU A 61 24.34 -12.53 -2.28
CA GLU A 61 25.50 -12.96 -3.06
C GLU A 61 25.29 -14.37 -3.61
N GLY A 62 25.49 -14.54 -4.93
CA GLY A 62 25.72 -15.85 -5.53
C GLY A 62 24.69 -16.32 -6.56
N ASN A 63 23.47 -15.80 -6.56
CA ASN A 63 22.50 -16.02 -7.64
C ASN A 63 22.01 -14.67 -8.15
N ARG A 64 21.80 -14.54 -9.46
CA ARG A 64 21.24 -13.33 -10.10
C ARG A 64 20.15 -12.77 -9.19
N ALA A 65 20.28 -11.52 -8.75
CA ALA A 65 19.30 -10.89 -7.88
C ALA A 65 17.93 -10.95 -8.57
N GLU A 66 17.13 -11.95 -8.22
CA GLU A 66 15.77 -12.09 -8.73
C GLU A 66 14.97 -10.96 -8.09
N ALA A 67 14.70 -9.94 -8.90
CA ALA A 67 13.84 -8.84 -8.55
C ALA A 67 12.41 -9.37 -8.58
N HIS A 68 11.72 -9.33 -7.43
CA HIS A 68 10.34 -9.81 -7.34
C HIS A 68 9.40 -8.64 -7.11
N THR A 69 8.38 -8.54 -7.96
CA THR A 69 7.35 -7.51 -7.82
C THR A 69 6.39 -7.93 -6.72
N ILE A 70 6.25 -7.09 -5.69
CA ILE A 70 5.41 -7.39 -4.52
C ILE A 70 4.01 -6.77 -4.63
N ALA A 71 3.89 -5.66 -5.37
CA ALA A 71 2.63 -5.01 -5.68
C ALA A 71 2.77 -4.22 -6.98
N ALA A 72 1.69 -4.09 -7.74
CA ALA A 72 1.64 -3.36 -8.99
C ALA A 72 0.33 -2.59 -9.12
N ASN A 73 0.28 -1.67 -10.09
CA ASN A 73 -0.91 -0.88 -10.45
C ASN A 73 -1.51 -0.10 -9.26
N ILE A 74 -0.63 0.46 -8.45
CA ILE A 74 -0.93 1.40 -7.37
C ILE A 74 -0.85 2.82 -7.93
N ASP A 75 -1.93 3.59 -7.79
CA ASP A 75 -1.98 5.00 -8.20
C ASP A 75 -1.36 5.91 -7.14
N VAL A 76 -1.63 5.65 -5.86
CA VAL A 76 -1.25 6.51 -4.73
C VAL A 76 -0.60 5.71 -3.61
N VAL A 77 0.50 6.22 -3.08
CA VAL A 77 1.22 5.64 -1.94
C VAL A 77 1.16 6.60 -0.77
N MET A 78 0.37 6.24 0.24
CA MET A 78 0.29 6.99 1.49
C MET A 78 1.39 6.53 2.45
N LEU A 79 2.35 7.41 2.72
CA LEU A 79 3.44 7.23 3.68
C LEU A 79 2.98 7.71 5.06
N LEU A 80 2.64 6.78 5.94
CA LEU A 80 2.08 7.05 7.26
C LEU A 80 3.17 7.21 8.33
N HIS A 81 3.09 8.34 9.05
CA HIS A 81 3.92 8.64 10.22
C HIS A 81 3.03 9.13 11.37
N GLY A 82 3.19 8.57 12.57
CA GLY A 82 2.39 8.99 13.72
C GLY A 82 2.93 10.27 14.36
N LEU A 83 2.04 11.21 14.71
CA LEU A 83 2.38 12.48 15.37
C LEU A 83 2.88 12.33 16.81
N THR A 84 2.69 11.17 17.43
CA THR A 84 3.17 10.89 18.80
C THR A 84 4.70 10.90 18.93
N SER A 85 5.42 10.86 17.82
CA SER A 85 6.87 10.95 17.78
C SER A 85 7.30 11.65 16.49
N PRO A 86 8.26 12.58 16.52
CA PRO A 86 8.71 13.27 15.32
C PRO A 86 9.12 12.30 14.21
N PRO A 87 8.60 12.43 12.98
CA PRO A 87 8.98 11.59 11.86
C PRO A 87 10.46 11.73 11.54
N ASN A 88 11.15 10.60 11.32
CA ASN A 88 12.53 10.60 10.88
C ASN A 88 12.60 11.07 9.41
N GLN A 89 13.10 12.29 9.21
CA GLN A 89 13.19 12.94 7.89
C GLN A 89 13.99 12.10 6.88
N ARG A 90 15.15 11.56 7.26
CA ARG A 90 15.97 10.69 6.37
C ARG A 90 15.24 9.41 5.98
N ARG A 91 14.39 8.88 6.87
CA ARG A 91 13.54 7.72 6.56
C ARG A 91 12.47 8.12 5.56
N LEU A 92 11.82 9.26 5.76
CA LEU A 92 10.81 9.80 4.84
C LEU A 92 11.39 10.05 3.45
N GLU A 93 12.55 10.69 3.32
CA GLU A 93 13.23 10.90 2.03
C GLU A 93 13.38 9.60 1.25
N ARG A 94 13.86 8.55 1.91
CA ARG A 94 14.03 7.23 1.29
C ARG A 94 12.69 6.60 0.89
N GLU A 95 11.65 6.77 1.70
CA GLU A 95 10.31 6.29 1.39
C GLU A 95 9.70 7.04 0.20
N LEU A 96 9.93 8.35 0.10
CA LEU A 96 9.53 9.17 -1.04
C LEU A 96 10.22 8.74 -2.33
N VAL A 97 11.53 8.49 -2.30
CA VAL A 97 12.25 7.96 -3.47
C VAL A 97 11.65 6.63 -3.92
N LEU A 98 11.39 5.70 -3.00
CA LEU A 98 10.78 4.41 -3.34
C LEU A 98 9.37 4.53 -3.93
N ALA A 99 8.57 5.46 -3.41
CA ALA A 99 7.23 5.71 -3.94
C ALA A 99 7.32 6.28 -5.37
N TRP A 100 8.17 7.27 -5.60
CA TRP A 100 8.38 7.84 -6.94
C TRP A 100 8.95 6.83 -7.93
N ASP A 101 9.96 6.05 -7.54
CA ASP A 101 10.57 5.00 -8.36
C ASP A 101 9.57 3.91 -8.74
N SER A 102 8.52 3.71 -7.93
CA SER A 102 7.46 2.76 -8.25
C SER A 102 6.54 3.23 -9.37
N GLY A 103 6.51 4.53 -9.69
CA GLY A 103 5.57 5.16 -10.62
C GLY A 103 4.27 5.65 -9.97
N ALA A 104 4.05 5.36 -8.68
CA ALA A 104 2.88 5.84 -7.94
C ALA A 104 3.09 7.26 -7.36
N ARG A 105 2.00 8.01 -7.17
CA ARG A 105 2.03 9.33 -6.53
C ARG A 105 2.20 9.19 -5.01
N PRO A 106 3.27 9.72 -4.39
CA PRO A 106 3.38 9.74 -2.93
C PRO A 106 2.49 10.80 -2.30
N VAL A 107 1.99 10.48 -1.11
CA VAL A 107 1.29 11.40 -0.19
C VAL A 107 1.78 11.09 1.22
N VAL A 108 2.16 12.10 2.00
CA VAL A 108 2.54 11.91 3.40
C VAL A 108 1.31 12.10 4.28
N VAL A 109 1.09 11.16 5.20
CA VAL A 109 -0.05 11.20 6.13
C VAL A 109 0.46 11.14 7.56
N LEU A 110 0.26 12.23 8.29
CA LEU A 110 0.52 12.37 9.71
C LEU A 110 -0.69 11.86 10.49
N THR A 111 -0.56 10.67 11.06
CA THR A 111 -1.64 9.98 11.78
C THR A 111 -1.64 10.32 13.26
N LYS A 112 -2.75 10.00 13.95
CA LYS A 112 -2.95 10.20 15.39
C LYS A 112 -2.96 11.68 15.79
N VAL A 113 -3.55 12.53 14.95
CA VAL A 113 -3.72 13.97 15.27
C VAL A 113 -4.52 14.18 16.55
N ASP A 114 -5.37 13.23 16.94
CA ASP A 114 -6.12 13.20 18.19
C ASP A 114 -5.25 13.13 19.47
N LEU A 115 -3.95 12.84 19.34
CA LEU A 115 -3.02 12.72 20.47
C LEU A 115 -2.06 13.89 20.62
N VAL A 116 -2.23 14.96 19.82
CA VAL A 116 -1.39 16.15 19.88
C VAL A 116 -2.23 17.42 19.87
N ASP A 117 -1.78 18.45 20.59
CA ASP A 117 -2.50 19.73 20.65
C ASP A 117 -2.33 20.55 19.35
N ASP A 118 -1.12 20.53 18.77
CA ASP A 118 -0.80 21.28 17.54
C ASP A 118 0.13 20.47 16.61
N PRO A 119 -0.34 20.07 15.41
CA PRO A 119 0.49 19.38 14.41
C PRO A 119 1.36 20.33 13.57
N ALA A 120 1.14 21.66 13.62
CA ALA A 120 1.79 22.64 12.74
C ALA A 120 3.33 22.60 12.77
N PRO A 121 4.02 22.44 13.93
CA PRO A 121 5.47 22.35 13.96
C PRO A 121 6.01 21.15 13.19
N THR A 122 5.31 20.01 13.26
CA THR A 122 5.72 18.79 12.53
C THR A 122 5.46 18.93 11.05
N LEU A 123 4.33 19.54 10.66
CA LEU A 123 4.01 19.84 9.25
C LEU A 123 5.08 20.73 8.63
N ALA A 124 5.43 21.84 9.29
CA ALA A 124 6.47 22.75 8.82
C ALA A 124 7.82 22.04 8.61
N ALA A 125 8.24 21.22 9.58
CA ALA A 125 9.49 20.48 9.50
C ALA A 125 9.54 19.42 8.38
N LEU A 126 8.39 18.96 7.88
CA LEU A 126 8.32 17.99 6.79
C LEU A 126 8.16 18.63 5.41
N HIS A 127 7.57 19.83 5.33
CA HIS A 127 7.44 20.55 4.07
C HIS A 127 8.79 20.78 3.38
N ASP A 128 9.84 21.04 4.16
CA ASP A 128 11.21 21.23 3.64
C ASP A 128 11.80 19.95 3.03
N VAL A 129 11.32 18.77 3.47
CA VAL A 129 11.88 17.46 3.10
C VAL A 129 11.05 16.76 2.02
N ALA A 130 9.82 17.21 1.79
CA ALA A 130 8.88 16.62 0.85
C ALA A 130 8.34 17.67 -0.17
N PRO A 131 9.21 18.34 -0.93
CA PRO A 131 8.78 19.35 -1.89
C PRO A 131 7.87 18.76 -2.97
N GLY A 132 6.73 19.39 -3.23
CA GLY A 132 5.76 18.94 -4.23
C GLY A 132 4.94 17.71 -3.82
N VAL A 133 5.03 17.27 -2.56
CA VAL A 133 4.26 16.15 -2.01
C VAL A 133 3.24 16.69 -1.01
N ASP A 134 2.00 16.21 -1.12
CA ASP A 134 0.94 16.57 -0.18
C ASP A 134 1.25 15.97 1.21
N ILE A 135 1.17 16.81 2.24
CA ILE A 135 1.31 16.40 3.64
C ILE A 135 -0.01 16.66 4.34
N LEU A 136 -0.66 15.58 4.75
CA LEU A 136 -2.00 15.60 5.32
C LEU A 136 -1.96 15.13 6.77
N VAL A 137 -2.94 15.56 7.55
CA VAL A 137 -3.14 15.12 8.93
C VAL A 137 -4.42 14.31 9.01
N ALA A 138 -4.40 13.20 9.77
CA ALA A 138 -5.58 12.38 9.95
C ALA A 138 -5.62 11.65 11.29
N SER A 139 -6.83 11.31 11.72
CA SER A 139 -7.05 10.33 12.79
C SER A 139 -8.00 9.25 12.30
N GLY A 140 -7.52 7.99 12.38
CA GLY A 140 -8.40 6.85 12.17
C GLY A 140 -9.41 6.64 13.31
N ILE A 141 -9.22 7.30 14.47
CA ILE A 141 -10.08 7.18 15.65
C ILE A 141 -11.23 8.19 15.57
N THR A 142 -10.91 9.48 15.40
CA THR A 142 -11.92 10.55 15.35
C THR A 142 -12.55 10.70 13.97
N GLY A 143 -11.86 10.26 12.93
CA GLY A 143 -12.26 10.45 11.53
C GLY A 143 -11.70 11.73 10.90
N ASP A 144 -10.98 12.55 11.66
CA ASP A 144 -10.39 13.79 11.14
C ASP A 144 -9.49 13.52 9.93
N GLY A 145 -9.64 14.31 8.88
CA GLY A 145 -8.87 14.19 7.63
C GLY A 145 -9.20 12.96 6.76
N VAL A 146 -10.01 12.01 7.23
CA VAL A 146 -10.27 10.76 6.51
C VAL A 146 -11.00 10.98 5.19
N GLU A 147 -11.89 11.96 5.11
CA GLU A 147 -12.60 12.25 3.86
C GLU A 147 -11.69 12.88 2.79
N VAL A 148 -10.72 13.71 3.20
CA VAL A 148 -9.69 14.22 2.29
C VAL A 148 -8.86 13.07 1.74
N LEU A 149 -8.48 12.11 2.59
CA LEU A 149 -7.78 10.90 2.16
C LEU A 149 -8.62 10.03 1.23
N ARG A 150 -9.94 9.90 1.48
CA ARG A 150 -10.87 9.18 0.60
C ARG A 150 -10.92 9.80 -0.80
N GLY A 151 -10.77 11.12 -0.91
CA GLY A 151 -10.68 11.82 -2.20
C GLY A 151 -9.56 11.31 -3.12
N TYR A 152 -8.48 10.74 -2.57
CA TYR A 152 -7.41 10.13 -3.37
C TYR A 152 -7.81 8.79 -4.02
N ALA A 153 -8.90 8.17 -3.56
CA ALA A 153 -9.48 6.97 -4.18
C ALA A 153 -10.51 7.31 -5.26
N ALA A 154 -10.70 8.60 -5.57
CA ALA A 154 -11.59 9.02 -6.65
C ALA A 154 -11.17 8.39 -7.98
N SER A 155 -12.14 8.19 -8.88
CA SER A 155 -11.91 7.57 -10.19
C SER A 155 -11.35 6.14 -10.12
N ASN A 156 -11.70 5.39 -9.06
CA ASN A 156 -11.26 4.01 -8.82
C ASN A 156 -9.75 3.84 -8.62
N ALA A 157 -9.07 4.89 -8.13
CA ALA A 157 -7.65 4.84 -7.85
C ALA A 157 -7.30 3.86 -6.72
N THR A 158 -6.21 3.12 -6.89
CA THR A 158 -5.67 2.16 -5.93
C THR A 158 -4.70 2.83 -4.99
N ILE A 159 -4.91 2.66 -3.68
CA ILE A 159 -4.08 3.27 -2.64
C ILE A 159 -3.33 2.20 -1.86
N ALA A 160 -2.01 2.35 -1.73
CA ALA A 160 -1.18 1.58 -0.81
C ALA A 160 -0.84 2.40 0.44
N LEU A 161 -0.94 1.78 1.62
CA LEU A 161 -0.54 2.40 2.89
C LEU A 161 0.76 1.79 3.39
N LEU A 162 1.82 2.60 3.49
CA LEU A 162 3.13 2.22 3.99
C LEU A 162 3.46 2.97 5.27
N GLY A 163 4.25 2.39 6.16
CA GLY A 163 4.65 3.05 7.41
C GLY A 163 5.10 2.04 8.46
N ALA A 164 5.75 2.53 9.53
CA ALA A 164 6.24 1.67 10.61
C ALA A 164 5.10 0.93 11.35
N SER A 165 5.42 -0.11 12.12
CA SER A 165 4.43 -0.72 13.00
C SER A 165 3.92 0.30 14.03
N GLY A 166 2.65 0.23 14.40
CA GLY A 166 2.06 1.11 15.41
C GLY A 166 1.78 2.56 14.98
N VAL A 167 2.05 2.97 13.73
CA VAL A 167 1.71 4.32 13.25
C VAL A 167 0.19 4.52 13.04
N GLY A 168 -0.61 3.45 13.03
CA GLY A 168 -2.07 3.55 12.87
C GLY A 168 -2.62 3.14 11.51
N LYS A 169 -1.84 2.40 10.70
CA LYS A 169 -2.27 1.90 9.37
C LYS A 169 -3.63 1.17 9.42
N SER A 170 -3.75 0.12 10.24
CA SER A 170 -4.99 -0.69 10.31
C SER A 170 -6.19 0.13 10.79
N THR A 171 -5.99 1.02 11.76
CA THR A 171 -7.03 1.93 12.24
C THR A 171 -7.50 2.87 11.12
N LEU A 172 -6.57 3.42 10.33
CA LEU A 172 -6.91 4.28 9.21
C LEU A 172 -7.61 3.52 8.08
N VAL A 173 -7.15 2.30 7.74
CA VAL A 173 -7.82 1.43 6.76
C VAL A 173 -9.27 1.20 7.16
N ASN A 174 -9.52 0.84 8.42
CA ASN A 174 -10.88 0.62 8.92
C ASN A 174 -11.77 1.87 8.79
N SER A 175 -11.19 3.06 9.03
CA SER A 175 -11.92 4.32 8.90
C SER A 175 -12.22 4.67 7.43
N LEU A 176 -11.25 4.48 6.52
CA LEU A 176 -11.44 4.68 5.07
C LEU A 176 -12.51 3.73 4.50
N VAL A 177 -12.54 2.49 5.00
CA VAL A 177 -13.39 1.42 4.45
C VAL A 177 -14.79 1.43 5.06
N ARG A 178 -15.03 2.09 6.19
CA ARG A 178 -16.33 2.08 6.89
C ARG A 178 -17.56 2.56 6.09
N HIS A 179 -17.39 3.02 4.83
CA HIS A 179 -18.47 3.33 3.88
C HIS A 179 -18.42 2.54 2.55
N GLY A 180 -17.53 1.56 2.41
CA GLY A 180 -17.41 0.72 1.22
C GLY A 180 -17.14 -0.73 1.60
N ARG A 181 -17.88 -1.67 1.00
CA ARG A 181 -17.73 -3.11 1.26
C ARG A 181 -16.27 -3.54 1.07
N MET A 182 -15.56 -3.83 2.16
CA MET A 182 -14.47 -4.79 2.09
C MET A 182 -15.09 -6.17 2.25
N ILE A 183 -14.86 -7.04 1.27
CA ILE A 183 -14.90 -8.48 1.51
C ILE A 183 -13.72 -8.75 2.45
N THR A 184 -14.02 -8.79 3.75
CA THR A 184 -13.06 -9.01 4.81
C THR A 184 -12.43 -10.39 4.65
N ALA A 185 -11.19 -10.44 4.17
CA ALA A 185 -10.24 -11.38 4.74
C ALA A 185 -9.83 -10.77 6.08
N GLU A 186 -10.29 -11.37 7.17
CA GLU A 186 -10.03 -10.95 8.55
C GLU A 186 -8.58 -10.49 8.72
N VAL A 187 -8.43 -9.32 9.34
CA VAL A 187 -7.13 -8.84 9.86
C VAL A 187 -6.62 -9.92 10.81
N ARG A 188 -5.66 -10.73 10.33
CA ARG A 188 -4.93 -11.65 11.20
C ARG A 188 -4.10 -10.81 12.17
N GLU A 189 -4.57 -10.75 13.42
CA GLU A 189 -3.76 -10.43 14.58
C GLU A 189 -2.59 -11.43 14.64
N GLY A 190 -1.40 -10.98 14.27
CA GLY A 190 -0.24 -11.85 14.29
C GLY A 190 0.97 -11.28 13.57
N ASP A 191 1.41 -10.08 13.96
CA ASP A 191 2.76 -9.63 13.63
C ASP A 191 3.51 -9.25 14.91
N GLN A 192 3.67 -10.26 15.76
CA GLN A 192 4.78 -10.32 16.70
C GLN A 192 5.80 -11.30 16.15
N ARG A 193 6.81 -10.81 15.42
CA ARG A 193 8.22 -11.17 15.63
C ARG A 193 9.11 -10.49 14.60
N GLY A 194 9.98 -9.62 15.10
CA GLY A 194 11.22 -9.31 14.42
C GLY A 194 12.11 -10.54 14.36
N ARG A 195 12.66 -10.79 13.18
CA ARG A 195 14.07 -11.09 12.89
C ARG A 195 14.27 -11.03 11.38
#